data_AF-A0A4S0K0Q5-F1
#
_entry.id   AF-A0A4S0K0Q5-F1
#
_cell.length_a   1.000
_cell.length_b   1.000
_cell.length_c   1.000
_cell.angle_alpha   90.00
_cell.angle_beta   90.00
_cell.angle_gamma   90.00
#
_symmetry.space_group_name_H-M   'P 1'
#
loop_
_entity.id
_entity.type
_entity.pdbx_description
1 polymer ?
#
loop_
_entity_poly.entity_id
_entity_poly.type
_entity_poly.pdbx_seq_one_letter_code
_entity_poly.pdbx_strand_id
1 'polypeptide(L)' 'MTGLDHEHSEVITLGARRLIEVPPHVRGRPAVPWLKSQFPMTTAEAIESIRLANLVRSGGLDDGAS' A
#
# COMPACT_ATOMS: atom_id res chain seq x y z
N MET A 1 6.32 18.03 13.78
CA MET A 1 6.16 16.58 13.96
C MET A 1 4.73 16.25 13.54
N THR A 2 4.50 16.17 12.23
CA THR A 2 3.17 16.01 11.64
C THR A 2 2.70 14.58 11.88
N GLY A 3 1.82 14.42 12.85
CA GLY A 3 1.20 13.16 13.18
C GLY A 3 0.16 12.80 12.13
N LEU A 4 0.45 11.75 11.35
CA LEU A 4 -0.52 10.79 10.78
C LEU A 4 0.25 9.50 10.40
N ASP A 5 1.23 9.10 11.21
CA ASP A 5 1.70 7.72 11.19
C ASP A 5 0.59 6.89 11.86
N HIS A 6 -0.49 6.63 11.12
CA HIS A 6 -1.35 5.52 11.49
C HIS A 6 -0.43 4.31 11.46
N GLU A 7 -0.13 3.74 12.63
CA GLU A 7 0.71 2.56 12.76
C GLU A 7 0.12 1.44 11.89
N HIS A 8 0.60 1.37 10.66
CA HIS A 8 0.31 0.28 9.76
C HIS A 8 1.22 -0.87 10.20
N SER A 9 0.64 -2.05 10.41
CA SER A 9 1.41 -3.28 10.54
C SER A 9 2.44 -3.34 9.41
N GLU A 10 3.65 -3.80 9.72
CA GLU A 10 4.77 -3.85 8.77
C GLU A 10 4.38 -4.50 7.43
N VAL A 11 3.54 -5.53 7.48
CA VAL A 11 3.05 -6.27 6.31
C VAL A 11 2.19 -5.41 5.37
N ILE A 12 1.42 -4.46 5.91
CA ILE A 12 0.61 -3.50 5.14
C ILE A 12 1.52 -2.50 4.42
N THR A 13 2.50 -1.95 5.14
CA THR A 13 3.46 -0.99 4.58
C THR A 13 4.29 -1.63 3.46
N LEU A 14 4.76 -2.87 3.66
CA LEU A 14 5.46 -3.64 2.63
C LEU A 14 4.56 -3.93 1.42
N GLY A 15 3.30 -4.35 1.66
CA GLY A 15 2.32 -4.58 0.59
C GLY A 15 2.04 -3.33 -0.24
N ALA A 16 1.89 -2.18 0.42
CA ALA A 16 1.65 -0.89 -0.24
C ALA A 16 2.84 -0.47 -1.12
N ARG A 17 4.06 -0.53 -0.57
CA ARG A 17 5.30 -0.27 -1.34
C ARG A 17 5.39 -1.19 -2.56
N ARG A 18 5.11 -2.47 -2.36
CA ARG A 18 5.17 -3.46 -3.44
C ARG A 18 4.17 -3.19 -4.57
N LEU A 19 2.98 -2.67 -4.24
CA LEU A 19 2.01 -2.23 -5.25
C LEU A 19 2.47 -0.98 -6.02
N ILE A 20 3.22 -0.08 -5.39
CA ILE A 20 3.79 1.10 -6.03
C ILE A 20 4.90 0.69 -7.01
N GLU A 21 5.79 -0.21 -6.57
CA GLU A 21 6.90 -0.75 -7.37
C GLU A 21 6.44 -1.59 -8.57
N VAL A 22 5.33 -2.34 -8.43
CA VAL A 22 4.83 -3.26 -9.46
C VAL A 22 3.45 -2.83 -9.95
N PRO A 23 3.39 -2.05 -11.05
CA PRO A 23 2.14 -1.59 -11.63
C PRO A 23 1.23 -2.73 -12.11
N PRO A 24 -0.09 -2.47 -12.28
CA PRO A 24 -1.06 -3.48 -12.69
C PRO A 24 -0.70 -4.24 -13.99
N HIS A 25 -0.13 -3.55 -14.98
CA HIS A 25 0.24 -4.14 -16.26
C HIS A 25 1.43 -5.11 -16.15
N VAL A 26 2.31 -4.94 -15.15
CA VAL A 26 3.44 -5.85 -14.89
C VAL A 26 2.97 -7.06 -14.08
N ARG A 27 2.10 -6.83 -13.09
CA ARG A 27 1.60 -7.88 -12.20
C ARG A 27 0.76 -8.93 -12.94
N GLY A 28 -0.04 -8.53 -13.93
CA GLY A 28 -0.90 -9.45 -14.70
C GLY A 28 -2.01 -10.16 -13.89
N ARG A 29 -2.28 -9.71 -12.66
CA ARG A 29 -3.22 -10.31 -11.70
C ARG A 29 -3.93 -9.24 -10.87
N PRO A 30 -5.11 -9.53 -10.31
CA PRO A 30 -5.75 -8.63 -9.34
C PRO A 30 -4.88 -8.43 -8.09
N ALA A 31 -4.93 -7.24 -7.49
CA ALA A 31 -4.01 -6.81 -6.42
C ALA A 31 -4.09 -7.70 -5.16
N VAL A 32 -5.29 -8.02 -4.68
CA VAL A 32 -5.49 -8.81 -3.45
C VAL A 32 -4.90 -10.22 -3.54
N PRO A 33 -5.29 -11.09 -4.49
CA PRO A 33 -4.71 -12.43 -4.59
C PRO A 33 -3.22 -12.41 -4.90
N TRP A 34 -2.73 -11.38 -5.61
CA TRP A 34 -1.31 -11.22 -5.84
C TRP A 34 -0.54 -10.86 -4.57
N LEU A 35 -1.01 -9.90 -3.76
CA LEU A 35 -0.39 -9.56 -2.48
C LEU A 35 -0.32 -10.76 -1.53
N LYS A 36 -1.43 -11.50 -1.43
CA LYS A 36 -1.49 -12.72 -0.60
C LYS A 36 -0.57 -13.84 -1.08
N SER A 37 -0.11 -13.80 -2.34
CA SER A 37 0.89 -14.74 -2.86
C SER A 37 2.34 -14.33 -2.55
N GLN A 38 2.56 -13.11 -2.06
CA GLN A 38 3.87 -12.53 -1.79
C GLN A 38 4.13 -12.35 -0.30
N PHE A 39 3.07 -12.16 0.49
CA PHE A 39 3.14 -11.85 1.90
C PHE A 39 2.14 -12.69 2.70
N PRO A 40 2.50 -13.10 3.93
CA PRO A 40 1.57 -13.77 4.84
C PRO A 40 0.59 -12.75 5.42
N MET A 41 -0.41 -12.36 4.64
CA MET A 41 -1.41 -11.37 5.03
C MET A 41 -2.85 -11.83 4.77
N THR A 42 -3.76 -11.31 5.59
CA THR A 42 -5.20 -11.45 5.43
C THR A 42 -5.71 -10.62 4.25
N THR A 43 -6.96 -10.87 3.86
CA THR A 43 -7.62 -10.06 2.83
C THR A 43 -7.80 -8.60 3.28
N ALA A 44 -8.06 -8.36 4.57
CA ALA A 44 -8.20 -7.02 5.12
C ALA A 44 -6.89 -6.22 5.02
N GLU A 45 -5.76 -6.82 5.39
CA GLU A 45 -4.43 -6.21 5.26
C GLU A 45 -4.06 -5.93 3.79
N ALA A 46 -4.47 -6.81 2.87
CA ALA A 46 -4.27 -6.56 1.43
C ALA A 46 -5.08 -5.37 0.93
N ILE A 47 -6.33 -5.22 1.37
CA ILE A 47 -7.17 -4.05 1.04
C ILE A 47 -6.54 -2.78 1.62
N GLU A 48 -6.05 -2.84 2.86
CA GLU A 48 -5.40 -1.70 3.51
C GLU A 48 -4.10 -1.30 2.81
N SER A 49 -3.32 -2.28 2.34
CA SER A 49 -2.14 -2.05 1.51
C SER A 49 -2.48 -1.30 0.21
N ILE A 50 -3.61 -1.64 -0.43
CA ILE A 50 -4.10 -0.95 -1.63
C ILE A 50 -4.51 0.48 -1.29
N ARG A 51 -5.23 0.68 -0.18
CA ARG A 51 -5.63 2.01 0.31
C ARG A 51 -4.42 2.90 0.55
N LEU A 52 -3.43 2.40 1.28
CA LEU A 52 -2.18 3.11 1.58
C LEU A 52 -1.40 3.44 0.30
N ALA A 53 -1.27 2.48 -0.63
CA ALA A 53 -0.60 2.73 -1.91
C ALA A 53 -1.30 3.82 -2.74
N ASN A 54 -2.63 3.88 -2.72
CA ASN A 54 -3.38 4.92 -3.41
C ASN A 54 -3.21 6.29 -2.75
N LEU A 55 -3.20 6.35 -1.42
CA LEU A 55 -2.95 7.58 -0.66
C LEU A 55 -1.57 8.17 -0.99
N VAL A 56 -0.53 7.34 -1.05
CA VAL A 56 0.82 7.78 -1.43
C VAL A 56 0.84 8.31 -2.87
N ARG A 57 0.17 7.63 -3.81
CA ARG A 57 0.10 8.08 -5.22
C ARG A 57 -0.68 9.38 -5.40
N SER A 58 -1.67 9.64 -4.56
CA SER A 58 -2.47 10.87 -4.62
C SER A 58 -1.76 12.08 -4.00
N GLY A 59 -0.49 11.94 -3.59
CA GLY A 59 0.26 13.02 -2.94
C GLY A 59 -0.08 13.20 -1.46
N GLY A 60 -0.67 12.20 -0.80
CA GLY A 60 -1.09 12.24 0.61
C GLY A 60 0.05 12.35 1.66
N LEU A 61 1.21 12.86 1.27
CA LEU A 61 2.32 13.28 2.12
C LEU A 61 2.76 14.75 1.85
N ASP A 62 2.16 15.44 0.88
CA ASP A 62 2.57 16.78 0.42
C ASP A 62 1.57 17.92 0.80
N ASP A 63 0.70 17.73 1.80
CA ASP A 63 -0.12 18.82 2.37
C ASP A 63 0.64 19.62 3.46
N GLY A 64 1.93 19.87 3.26
CA GLY A 64 2.80 20.48 4.29
C GLY A 64 3.98 21.30 3.78
N ALA A 65 4.03 21.66 2.49
CA ALA A 65 5.02 22.59 1.95
C ALA A 65 4.33 23.75 1.23
N SER A 66 3.94 24.77 1.99
CA SER A 66 3.77 26.15 1.54
C SER A 66 4.02 27.09 2.71
#